data_AF-A0A7W7LM68-F1
#
_entry.id   AF-A0A7W7LM68-F1
#
_cell.length_a   1.000
_cell.length_b   1.000
_cell.length_c   1.000
_cell.angle_alpha   90.00
_cell.angle_beta   90.00
_cell.angle_gamma   90.00
#
_symmetry.space_group_name_H-M   'P 1'
#
loop_
_entity.id
_entity.type
_entity.pdbx_description
1 polymer ?
#
loop_
_entity_poly.entity_id
_entity_poly.type
_entity_poly.pdbx_seq_one_letter_code
_entity_poly.pdbx_strand_id
1 'polypeptide(L)'
;MNRAALRRAARTEWGPLYGAVWGTLTAKRLRALPMTLTAVVLTAVFQIVQNQSWGFEPVQRLGSVQAQLPWWLALLRTPLSLFVPALDLPVWGALAQILFVFGIAEACLGMRRTLAVAYAATLAGTMYARLAIAIGPHSVLGLPPDAAKVIDTGPSAAVVGLALYVSWRYRAWFTCSVVVLAMVCEVLVKPNLAGKEHIAAVLAMLLLCLGDEAWRRRKAPQQPHPQRGQRSGAPATRS
;
A
#
# COMPACT_ATOMS: atom_id res chain seq x y z
N MET A 1 -27.06 0.38 -18.40
CA MET A 1 -26.91 -0.03 -16.98
C MET A 1 -27.72 0.91 -16.10
N ASN A 2 -28.62 0.40 -15.25
CA ASN A 2 -29.57 1.24 -14.50
C ASN A 2 -28.88 2.02 -13.36
N ARG A 3 -29.14 3.32 -13.18
CA ARG A 3 -28.49 4.18 -12.16
C ARG A 3 -28.62 3.62 -10.75
N ALA A 4 -29.73 2.94 -10.46
CA ALA A 4 -29.95 2.27 -9.17
C ALA A 4 -29.03 1.05 -8.95
N ALA A 5 -28.73 0.30 -10.01
CA ALA A 5 -27.78 -0.82 -9.95
C ALA A 5 -26.35 -0.33 -9.73
N LEU A 6 -25.95 0.76 -10.41
CA LEU A 6 -24.67 1.43 -10.21
C LEU A 6 -24.48 1.94 -8.76
N ARG A 7 -25.50 2.61 -8.20
CA ARG A 7 -25.44 3.06 -6.79
C ARG A 7 -25.32 1.91 -5.80
N ARG A 8 -26.00 0.78 -6.05
CA ARG A 8 -25.89 -0.42 -5.20
C ARG A 8 -24.49 -1.01 -5.30
N ALA A 9 -23.98 -1.23 -6.51
CA ALA A 9 -22.63 -1.74 -6.73
C ALA A 9 -21.57 -0.86 -6.04
N ALA A 10 -21.63 0.46 -6.21
CA ALA A 10 -20.71 1.40 -5.57
C ALA A 10 -20.80 1.36 -4.03
N ARG A 11 -21.99 1.20 -3.46
CA ARG A 11 -22.17 1.05 -2.00
C ARG A 11 -21.65 -0.29 -1.48
N THR A 12 -21.82 -1.37 -2.23
CA THR A 12 -21.29 -2.67 -1.83
C THR A 12 -19.76 -2.68 -1.87
N GLU A 13 -19.18 -2.06 -2.90
CA GLU A 13 -17.73 -1.96 -3.09
C GLU A 13 -17.08 -1.03 -2.07
N TRP A 14 -17.57 0.21 -1.92
CA TRP A 14 -16.92 1.24 -1.12
C TRP A 14 -17.56 1.50 0.23
N GLY A 15 -18.78 1.00 0.50
CA GLY A 15 -19.49 1.22 1.75
C GLY A 15 -18.72 0.80 3.00
N PRO A 16 -18.14 -0.41 3.05
CA PRO A 16 -17.32 -0.84 4.18
C PRO A 16 -16.07 0.02 4.40
N LEU A 17 -15.39 0.40 3.32
CA LEU A 17 -14.21 1.27 3.35
C LEU A 17 -14.59 2.67 3.86
N TYR A 18 -15.60 3.27 3.25
CA TYR A 18 -16.12 4.60 3.60
C TYR A 18 -16.57 4.65 5.06
N GLY A 19 -17.32 3.63 5.52
CA GLY A 19 -17.76 3.53 6.90
C GLY A 19 -16.60 3.46 7.89
N ALA A 20 -15.54 2.71 7.56
CA ALA A 20 -14.35 2.62 8.41
C ALA A 20 -13.58 3.95 8.48
N VAL A 21 -13.33 4.59 7.33
CA VAL A 21 -12.65 5.89 7.27
C VAL A 21 -13.47 6.94 8.02
N TRP A 22 -14.76 7.04 7.72
CA TRP A 22 -15.65 8.02 8.34
C TRP A 22 -15.80 7.79 9.85
N GLY A 23 -15.95 6.54 10.29
CA GLY A 23 -16.02 6.19 11.71
C GLY A 23 -14.75 6.60 12.46
N THR A 24 -13.57 6.34 11.89
CA THR A 24 -12.30 6.71 12.51
C THR A 24 -12.11 8.24 12.53
N LEU A 25 -12.42 8.94 11.44
CA LEU A 25 -12.28 10.39 11.34
C LEU A 25 -13.29 11.14 12.22
N THR A 26 -14.51 10.66 12.35
CA THR A 26 -15.51 11.28 13.25
C THR A 26 -15.13 11.09 14.71
N ALA A 27 -14.61 9.92 15.08
CA ALA A 27 -14.20 9.63 16.45
C ALA A 27 -12.91 10.35 16.87
N LYS A 28 -11.91 10.48 15.98
CA LYS A 28 -10.55 10.96 16.34
C LYS A 28 -10.08 12.19 15.57
N ARG A 29 -10.83 12.66 14.56
CA ARG A 29 -10.47 13.81 13.70
C ARG A 29 -9.03 13.68 13.16
N LEU A 30 -8.24 14.75 13.23
CA LEU A 30 -6.83 14.76 12.80
C LEU A 30 -5.94 13.80 13.62
N ARG A 31 -6.34 13.41 14.84
CA ARG A 31 -5.61 12.40 15.63
C ARG A 31 -5.75 10.99 15.06
N ALA A 32 -6.60 10.79 14.05
CA ALA A 32 -6.65 9.55 13.29
C ALA A 32 -5.46 9.37 12.35
N LEU A 33 -4.84 10.48 11.91
CA LEU A 33 -3.89 10.49 10.81
C LEU A 33 -2.52 11.13 11.15
N PRO A 34 -1.95 10.93 12.36
CA PRO A 34 -0.69 11.58 12.71
C PRO A 34 0.45 11.18 11.78
N MET A 35 0.53 9.91 11.37
CA MET A 35 1.61 9.44 10.50
C MET A 35 1.47 10.03 9.09
N THR A 36 0.26 10.05 8.54
CA THR A 36 -0.01 10.64 7.22
C THR A 36 0.29 12.14 7.20
N LEU A 37 -0.12 12.88 8.24
CA LEU A 37 0.17 14.31 8.33
C LEU A 37 1.68 14.55 8.46
N THR A 38 2.38 13.79 9.30
CA THR A 38 3.84 13.85 9.40
C THR A 38 4.50 13.52 8.05
N ALA A 39 4.02 12.50 7.35
CA ALA A 39 4.52 12.11 6.03
C ALA A 39 4.38 13.23 4.99
N VAL A 40 3.21 13.87 4.93
CA VAL A 40 2.94 14.99 4.01
C VAL A 40 3.84 16.19 4.35
N VAL A 41 3.95 16.55 5.63
CA VAL A 41 4.81 17.66 6.07
C VAL A 41 6.27 17.36 5.76
N LEU A 42 6.75 16.17 6.09
CA LEU A 42 8.14 15.77 5.85
C LEU A 42 8.45 15.77 4.35
N THR A 43 7.54 15.27 3.50
CA THR A 43 7.68 15.29 2.04
C THR A 43 7.71 16.72 1.49
N ALA A 44 6.84 17.61 2.01
CA ALA A 44 6.83 19.02 1.64
C ALA A 44 8.13 19.73 2.06
N VAL A 45 8.64 19.45 3.26
CA VAL A 45 9.92 19.99 3.75
C VAL A 45 11.07 19.51 2.87
N PHE A 46 11.15 18.22 2.55
CA PHE A 46 12.18 17.70 1.66
C PHE A 46 12.11 18.34 0.27
N GLN A 47 10.90 18.56 -0.28
CA GLN A 47 10.74 19.29 -1.53
C GLN A 47 11.30 20.73 -1.44
N ILE A 48 10.96 21.45 -0.38
CA ILE A 48 11.40 22.85 -0.20
C ILE A 48 12.92 22.91 -0.09
N VAL A 49 13.51 22.02 0.70
CA VAL A 49 14.96 21.93 0.89
C VAL A 49 15.66 21.52 -0.40
N GLN A 50 15.15 20.53 -1.13
CA GLN A 50 15.75 20.07 -2.40
C GLN A 50 15.79 21.15 -3.47
N ASN A 51 14.84 22.09 -3.46
CA ASN A 51 14.80 23.23 -4.37
C ASN A 51 15.69 24.41 -3.92
N GLN A 52 16.42 24.29 -2.81
CA GLN A 52 17.45 25.25 -2.44
C GLN A 52 18.76 24.96 -3.17
N SER A 53 19.54 26.01 -3.46
CA SER A 53 20.83 25.94 -4.17
C SER A 53 21.87 24.99 -3.54
N TRP A 54 21.73 24.70 -2.24
CA TRP A 54 22.61 23.81 -1.47
C TRP A 54 21.93 22.48 -1.07
N GLY A 55 20.61 22.35 -1.23
CA GLY A 55 19.83 21.32 -0.56
C GLY A 55 19.59 20.04 -1.39
N PHE A 56 19.96 20.04 -2.67
CA PHE A 56 19.81 18.88 -3.54
C PHE A 56 20.66 17.67 -3.10
N GLU A 57 21.97 17.89 -2.88
CA GLU A 57 22.91 16.83 -2.53
C GLU A 57 22.62 16.18 -1.16
N PRO A 58 22.32 16.95 -0.09
CA PRO A 58 21.95 16.41 1.22
C PRO A 58 20.66 15.57 1.17
N VAL A 59 19.64 16.02 0.45
CA VAL A 59 18.35 15.33 0.33
C VAL A 59 18.51 14.02 -0.45
N GLN A 60 19.28 14.02 -1.55
CA GLN A 60 19.60 12.77 -2.25
C GLN A 60 20.44 11.82 -1.38
N ARG A 61 21.43 12.30 -0.62
CA ARG A 61 22.26 11.43 0.23
C ARG A 61 21.47 10.79 1.38
N LEU A 62 20.45 11.46 1.90
CA LEU A 62 19.57 10.96 2.96
C LEU A 62 18.45 10.06 2.42
N GLY A 63 17.90 10.40 1.25
CA GLY A 63 16.71 9.77 0.67
C GLY A 63 16.95 8.69 -0.35
N SER A 64 18.04 8.78 -1.13
CA SER A 64 18.28 7.85 -2.24
C SER A 64 18.65 6.46 -1.73
N VAL A 65 17.79 5.50 -2.08
CA VAL A 65 18.11 4.07 -2.06
C VAL A 65 18.53 3.71 -3.47
N GLN A 66 19.74 3.19 -3.59
CA GLN A 66 20.31 2.69 -4.84
C GLN A 66 20.62 1.21 -4.63
N ALA A 67 20.44 0.39 -5.67
CA ALA A 67 20.68 -1.06 -5.59
C ALA A 67 22.12 -1.42 -5.19
N GLN A 68 23.07 -0.51 -5.43
CA GLN A 68 24.50 -0.64 -5.07
C GLN A 68 24.79 -0.45 -3.57
N LEU A 69 23.86 0.10 -2.79
CA LEU A 69 24.09 0.31 -1.36
C LEU A 69 24.11 -1.02 -0.59
N PRO A 70 24.94 -1.15 0.45
CA PRO A 70 24.93 -2.30 1.34
C PRO A 70 23.51 -2.55 1.90
N TRP A 71 23.13 -3.82 2.04
CA TRP A 71 21.79 -4.24 2.46
C TRP A 71 21.28 -3.56 3.74
N TRP A 72 22.16 -3.33 4.72
CA TRP A 72 21.86 -2.63 5.96
C TRP A 72 21.55 -1.13 5.75
N LEU A 73 22.23 -0.47 4.81
CA LEU A 73 22.01 0.93 4.45
C LEU A 73 20.69 1.10 3.68
N ALA A 74 20.36 0.14 2.82
CA ALA A 74 19.08 0.11 2.12
C ALA A 74 17.91 -0.11 3.10
N LEU A 75 18.07 -0.98 4.11
CA LEU A 75 17.06 -1.19 5.18
C LEU A 75 16.88 0.05 6.08
N LEU A 76 17.95 0.79 6.34
CA LEU A 76 17.90 2.00 7.17
C LEU A 76 17.34 3.22 6.43
N ARG A 77 17.60 3.31 5.11
CA ARG A 77 17.14 4.43 4.25
C ARG A 77 15.78 4.20 3.60
N THR A 78 15.31 2.96 3.47
CA THR A 78 13.96 2.65 2.93
C THR A 78 12.83 3.43 3.61
N PRO A 79 12.76 3.59 4.95
CA PRO A 79 11.72 4.42 5.55
C PRO A 79 11.87 5.91 5.22
N LEU A 80 13.08 6.44 5.03
CA LEU A 80 13.28 7.83 4.61
C LEU A 80 13.01 8.05 3.12
N SER A 81 13.31 7.06 2.27
CA SER A 81 13.12 7.13 0.81
C SER A 81 11.66 7.29 0.39
N LEU A 82 10.73 6.86 1.24
CA LEU A 82 9.28 7.05 1.08
C LEU A 82 8.87 8.53 1.03
N PHE A 83 9.68 9.40 1.65
CA PHE A 83 9.36 10.81 1.82
C PHE A 83 10.20 11.73 0.93
N VAL A 84 11.12 11.17 0.14
CA VAL A 84 11.93 11.95 -0.80
C VAL A 84 11.22 11.98 -2.16
N PRO A 85 10.83 13.17 -2.65
CA PRO A 85 10.13 13.30 -3.92
C PRO A 85 10.99 12.83 -5.10
N ALA A 86 10.43 11.99 -5.97
CA ALA A 86 11.01 11.73 -7.28
C ALA A 86 10.94 13.02 -8.11
N LEU A 87 12.05 13.42 -8.72
CA LEU A 87 12.17 14.66 -9.51
C LEU A 87 11.29 14.69 -10.76
N ASP A 88 10.79 13.53 -11.21
CA ASP A 88 10.11 13.36 -12.49
C ASP A 88 8.58 13.48 -12.44
N LEU A 89 7.99 13.77 -11.27
CA LEU A 89 6.53 13.90 -11.11
C LEU A 89 6.14 15.22 -10.43
N PRO A 90 5.00 15.83 -10.80
CA PRO A 90 4.49 17.02 -10.12
C PRO A 90 4.36 16.72 -8.63
N VAL A 91 5.01 17.52 -7.77
CA VAL A 91 5.07 17.23 -6.32
C VAL A 91 3.68 17.10 -5.69
N TRP A 92 2.71 17.83 -6.24
CA TRP A 92 1.30 17.77 -5.86
C TRP A 92 0.70 16.38 -6.03
N GLY A 93 1.13 15.62 -7.05
CA GLY A 93 0.71 14.24 -7.28
C GLY A 93 1.20 13.31 -6.18
N ALA A 94 2.48 13.40 -5.79
CA ALA A 94 3.04 12.61 -4.70
C ALA A 94 2.40 12.97 -3.34
N LEU A 95 2.23 14.26 -3.05
CA LEU A 95 1.57 14.73 -1.83
C LEU A 95 0.11 14.28 -1.74
N ALA A 96 -0.64 14.35 -2.85
CA ALA A 96 -2.01 13.87 -2.90
C ALA A 96 -2.07 12.35 -2.68
N GLN A 97 -1.20 11.58 -3.33
CA GLN A 97 -1.14 10.13 -3.15
C GLN A 97 -0.85 9.74 -1.69
N ILE A 98 0.12 10.40 -1.06
CA ILE A 98 0.41 10.18 0.37
C ILE A 98 -0.81 10.56 1.20
N LEU A 99 -1.35 11.77 1.04
CA LEU A 99 -2.48 12.24 1.84
C LEU A 99 -3.70 11.30 1.74
N PHE A 100 -4.08 10.89 0.54
CA PHE A 100 -5.27 10.06 0.34
C PHE A 100 -5.01 8.59 0.66
N VAL A 101 -3.96 7.99 0.13
CA VAL A 101 -3.74 6.54 0.26
C VAL A 101 -3.20 6.18 1.63
N PHE A 102 -2.21 6.91 2.14
CA PHE A 102 -1.76 6.70 3.53
C PHE A 102 -2.84 7.11 4.51
N GLY A 103 -3.59 8.19 4.22
CA GLY A 103 -4.69 8.62 5.08
C GLY A 103 -5.80 7.57 5.21
N ILE A 104 -6.26 7.03 4.08
CA ILE A 104 -7.25 5.95 4.07
C ILE A 104 -6.69 4.70 4.78
N ALA A 105 -5.46 4.31 4.45
CA ALA A 105 -4.84 3.14 5.07
C ALA A 105 -4.66 3.28 6.58
N GLU A 106 -4.20 4.44 7.06
CA GLU A 106 -4.02 4.73 8.48
C GLU A 106 -5.36 4.76 9.22
N ALA A 107 -6.39 5.37 8.63
CA ALA A 107 -7.74 5.38 9.20
C ALA A 107 -8.35 3.96 9.29
N CYS A 108 -8.05 3.10 8.32
CA CYS A 108 -8.59 1.74 8.24
C CYS A 108 -7.79 0.71 9.07
N LEU A 109 -6.46 0.79 9.05
CA LEU A 109 -5.55 -0.23 9.56
C LEU A 109 -4.80 0.21 10.83
N GLY A 110 -4.71 1.51 11.07
CA GLY A 110 -3.84 2.13 12.07
C GLY A 110 -2.40 2.32 11.59
N MET A 111 -1.66 3.18 12.30
CA MET A 111 -0.28 3.57 11.98
C MET A 111 0.66 2.37 11.78
N ARG A 112 0.71 1.43 12.74
CA ARG A 112 1.70 0.34 12.73
C ARG A 112 1.55 -0.57 11.52
N ARG A 113 0.30 -0.95 11.19
CA ARG A 113 0.02 -1.82 10.06
C ARG A 113 0.23 -1.10 8.74
N THR A 114 -0.15 0.17 8.65
CA THR A 114 0.09 0.99 7.46
C THR A 114 1.57 1.08 7.16
N LEU A 115 2.40 1.38 8.17
CA LEU A 115 3.85 1.39 8.00
C LEU A 115 4.42 0.02 7.63
N ALA A 116 3.98 -1.06 8.27
CA ALA A 116 4.47 -2.40 7.96
C ALA A 116 4.17 -2.81 6.51
N VAL A 117 2.95 -2.52 6.02
CA VAL A 117 2.54 -2.83 4.64
C VAL A 117 3.29 -1.94 3.65
N ALA A 118 3.37 -0.64 3.90
CA ALA A 118 4.12 0.29 3.06
C ALA A 118 5.61 -0.10 2.96
N TYR A 119 6.21 -0.49 4.10
CA TYR A 119 7.58 -0.95 4.17
C TYR A 119 7.78 -2.25 3.40
N ALA A 120 6.90 -3.24 3.59
CA ALA A 120 6.98 -4.52 2.88
C ALA A 120 6.83 -4.34 1.36
N ALA A 121 5.93 -3.46 0.90
CA ALA A 121 5.77 -3.14 -0.52
C ALA A 121 7.02 -2.50 -1.11
N THR A 122 7.61 -1.53 -0.41
CA THR A 122 8.83 -0.85 -0.84
C THR A 122 10.03 -1.80 -0.85
N LEU A 123 10.18 -2.60 0.20
CA LEU A 123 11.24 -3.60 0.30
C LEU A 123 11.15 -4.64 -0.82
N ALA A 124 9.93 -5.08 -1.17
CA ALA A 124 9.73 -6.00 -2.28
C ALA A 124 10.18 -5.41 -3.63
N GLY A 125 9.87 -4.14 -3.90
CA GLY A 125 10.36 -3.40 -5.07
C GLY A 125 11.89 -3.38 -5.11
N THR A 126 12.53 -2.94 -4.02
CA THR A 126 14.00 -2.86 -3.93
C THR A 126 14.69 -4.24 -4.03
N MET A 127 14.08 -5.30 -3.47
CA MET A 127 14.61 -6.67 -3.58
C MET A 127 14.49 -7.20 -5.01
N TYR A 128 13.39 -6.89 -5.70
CA TYR A 128 13.25 -7.23 -7.11
C TYR A 128 14.30 -6.53 -7.98
N ALA A 129 14.54 -5.23 -7.77
CA ALA A 129 15.57 -4.49 -8.51
C ALA A 129 16.95 -5.19 -8.40
N ARG A 130 17.32 -5.61 -7.18
CA ARG A 130 18.57 -6.36 -6.93
C ARG A 130 18.58 -7.74 -7.61
N LEU A 131 17.49 -8.49 -7.52
CA LEU A 131 17.37 -9.80 -8.13
C LEU A 131 17.43 -9.69 -9.67
N ALA A 132 16.72 -8.73 -10.25
CA ALA A 132 16.67 -8.48 -11.69
C ALA A 132 18.03 -8.03 -12.25
N ILE A 133 18.81 -7.25 -11.49
CA ILE A 133 20.22 -6.94 -11.83
C ILE A 133 21.08 -8.21 -11.78
N ALA A 134 20.92 -9.05 -10.75
CA ALA A 134 21.69 -10.29 -10.59
C ALA A 134 21.38 -11.35 -11.67
N ILE A 135 20.14 -11.41 -12.18
CA ILE A 135 19.75 -12.31 -13.27
C ILE A 135 20.36 -11.83 -14.61
N GLY A 136 20.59 -10.52 -14.78
CA GLY A 136 21.27 -9.94 -15.94
C GLY A 136 20.37 -9.78 -17.19
N PRO A 137 20.77 -8.93 -18.14
CA PRO A 137 19.91 -8.38 -19.20
C PRO A 137 19.42 -9.40 -20.25
N HIS A 138 19.97 -10.61 -20.26
CA HIS A 138 19.64 -11.65 -21.24
C HIS A 138 18.35 -12.43 -20.90
N SER A 139 17.66 -12.05 -19.83
CA SER A 139 16.43 -12.69 -19.37
C SER A 139 15.27 -11.68 -19.34
N VAL A 140 14.04 -12.19 -19.51
CA VAL A 140 12.81 -11.36 -19.54
C VAL A 140 12.60 -10.58 -18.23
N LEU A 141 13.14 -11.09 -17.12
CA LEU A 141 13.10 -10.49 -15.78
C LEU A 141 14.39 -9.71 -15.44
N GLY A 142 15.36 -9.70 -16.34
CA GLY A 142 16.66 -9.10 -16.16
C GLY A 142 16.68 -7.59 -16.35
N LEU A 143 17.66 -6.96 -15.73
CA LEU A 143 17.96 -5.54 -15.92
C LEU A 143 19.41 -5.34 -16.35
N PRO A 144 19.70 -4.35 -17.22
CA PRO A 144 21.06 -3.93 -17.50
C PRO A 144 21.77 -3.45 -16.22
N PRO A 145 23.10 -3.59 -16.09
CA PRO A 145 23.87 -3.08 -14.95
C PRO A 145 23.68 -1.58 -14.71
N ASP A 146 23.40 -0.81 -15.77
CA ASP A 146 23.13 0.63 -15.70
C ASP A 146 21.85 0.98 -14.91
N ALA A 147 20.90 0.04 -14.81
CA ALA A 147 19.71 0.18 -13.98
C ALA A 147 20.04 0.25 -12.47
N ALA A 148 21.23 -0.22 -12.06
CA ALA A 148 21.67 -0.16 -10.67
C ALA A 148 21.93 1.27 -10.14
N LYS A 149 22.09 2.24 -11.06
CA LYS A 149 22.32 3.67 -10.76
C LYS A 149 21.03 4.50 -10.77
N VAL A 150 19.93 3.94 -11.25
CA VAL A 150 18.64 4.65 -11.27
C VAL A 150 18.14 4.77 -9.84
N ILE A 151 17.79 6.00 -9.46
CA ILE A 151 17.27 6.32 -8.14
C ILE A 151 15.87 5.70 -8.03
N ASP A 152 15.80 4.58 -7.30
CA ASP A 152 14.58 3.83 -7.02
C ASP A 152 13.91 4.40 -5.77
N THR A 153 13.53 5.68 -5.83
CA THR A 153 12.88 6.36 -4.71
C THR A 153 11.60 7.05 -5.10
N GLY A 154 10.54 6.66 -4.41
CA GLY A 154 9.30 7.40 -4.40
C GLY A 154 8.23 6.67 -3.57
N PRO A 155 7.21 7.38 -3.08
CA PRO A 155 6.10 6.77 -2.35
C PRO A 155 5.27 5.80 -3.19
N SER A 156 5.47 5.75 -4.52
CA SER A 156 4.60 5.04 -5.47
C SER A 156 4.44 3.55 -5.16
N ALA A 157 5.52 2.81 -4.91
CA ALA A 157 5.44 1.37 -4.58
C ALA A 157 4.65 1.13 -3.28
N ALA A 158 4.86 1.97 -2.27
CA ALA A 158 4.09 1.92 -1.03
C ALA A 158 2.62 2.30 -1.22
N VAL A 159 2.34 3.33 -2.03
CA VAL A 159 0.98 3.77 -2.38
C VAL A 159 0.24 2.64 -3.09
N VAL A 160 0.85 2.02 -4.10
CA VAL A 160 0.27 0.88 -4.83
C VAL A 160 0.01 -0.28 -3.88
N GLY A 161 0.98 -0.62 -3.04
CA GLY A 161 0.85 -1.72 -2.10
C GLY A 161 -0.23 -1.51 -1.04
N LEU A 162 -0.32 -0.29 -0.49
CA LEU A 162 -1.38 0.10 0.45
C LEU A 162 -2.76 0.09 -0.22
N ALA A 163 -2.87 0.64 -1.44
CA ALA A 163 -4.12 0.65 -2.20
C ALA A 163 -4.62 -0.78 -2.46
N LEU A 164 -3.72 -1.68 -2.84
CA LEU A 164 -4.01 -3.11 -3.01
C LEU A 164 -4.47 -3.75 -1.72
N TYR A 165 -3.67 -3.63 -0.65
CA TYR A 165 -3.93 -4.30 0.61
C TYR A 165 -5.24 -3.82 1.26
N VAL A 166 -5.50 -2.51 1.25
CA VAL A 166 -6.74 -1.94 1.77
C VAL A 166 -7.94 -2.37 0.93
N SER A 167 -7.84 -2.29 -0.41
CA SER A 167 -8.92 -2.71 -1.29
C SER A 167 -9.27 -4.19 -1.09
N TRP A 168 -8.25 -5.05 -0.98
CA TRP A 168 -8.42 -6.47 -0.67
C TRP A 168 -9.11 -6.68 0.68
N ARG A 169 -8.61 -6.01 1.73
CA ARG A 169 -9.11 -6.16 3.11
C ARG A 169 -10.58 -5.77 3.27
N TYR A 170 -11.05 -4.79 2.51
CA TYR A 170 -12.44 -4.32 2.50
C TYR A 170 -13.27 -4.94 1.38
N ARG A 171 -12.73 -5.92 0.65
CA ARG A 171 -13.39 -6.63 -0.45
C ARG A 171 -13.85 -5.70 -1.59
N ALA A 172 -13.13 -4.59 -1.77
CA ALA A 172 -13.26 -3.71 -2.92
C ALA A 172 -12.52 -4.33 -4.12
N TRP A 173 -13.07 -5.43 -4.64
CA TRP A 173 -12.42 -6.26 -5.66
C TRP A 173 -12.28 -5.55 -7.00
N PHE A 174 -13.25 -4.71 -7.36
CA PHE A 174 -13.17 -3.93 -8.59
C PHE A 174 -12.03 -2.91 -8.49
N THR A 175 -11.95 -2.20 -7.37
CA THR A 175 -10.88 -1.22 -7.10
C THR A 175 -9.50 -1.90 -7.09
N CYS A 176 -9.41 -3.06 -6.42
CA CYS A 176 -8.21 -3.90 -6.41
C CYS A 176 -7.78 -4.30 -7.84
N SER A 177 -8.72 -4.77 -8.65
CA SER A 177 -8.46 -5.19 -10.04
C SER A 177 -8.02 -4.02 -10.92
N VAL A 178 -8.63 -2.85 -10.74
CA VAL A 178 -8.24 -1.62 -11.47
C VAL A 178 -6.82 -1.21 -11.12
N VAL A 179 -6.40 -1.29 -9.85
CA VAL A 179 -5.02 -0.99 -9.44
C VAL A 179 -4.04 -1.96 -10.10
N VAL A 180 -4.31 -3.27 -10.05
CA VAL A 180 -3.46 -4.27 -10.71
C VAL A 180 -3.36 -4.01 -12.20
N LEU A 181 -4.51 -3.79 -12.87
CA LEU A 181 -4.55 -3.53 -14.30
C LEU A 181 -3.80 -2.24 -14.66
N ALA A 182 -3.93 -1.19 -13.87
CA ALA A 182 -3.19 0.06 -14.08
C ALA A 182 -1.67 -0.18 -14.02
N MET A 183 -1.18 -0.97 -13.06
CA MET A 183 0.24 -1.30 -12.96
C MET A 183 0.73 -2.19 -14.11
N VAL A 184 -0.09 -3.14 -14.57
CA VAL A 184 0.22 -3.95 -15.75
C VAL A 184 0.28 -3.07 -17.01
N CYS A 185 -0.70 -2.20 -17.21
CA CYS A 185 -0.71 -1.25 -18.32
C CYS A 185 0.50 -0.31 -18.27
N GLU A 186 0.91 0.15 -17.08
CA GLU A 186 2.11 0.97 -16.92
C GLU A 186 3.36 0.27 -17.45
N VAL A 187 3.57 -1.00 -17.11
CA VAL A 187 4.70 -1.81 -17.61
C VAL A 187 4.63 -2.05 -19.12
N LEU A 188 3.43 -2.26 -19.67
CA LEU A 188 3.26 -2.52 -21.09
C LEU A 188 3.47 -1.25 -21.95
N VAL A 189 3.05 -0.09 -21.44
CA VAL A 189 3.17 1.20 -22.14
C VAL A 189 4.56 1.82 -21.95
N LYS A 190 5.16 1.65 -20.76
CA LYS A 190 6.50 2.12 -20.42
C LYS A 190 7.33 0.94 -19.95
N PRO A 191 8.27 0.42 -20.77
CA PRO A 191 9.26 -0.54 -20.31
C PRO A 191 10.29 0.19 -19.40
N ASN A 192 9.83 0.71 -18.27
CA ASN A 192 10.63 1.41 -17.27
C ASN A 192 10.94 0.48 -16.09
N LEU A 193 12.02 0.81 -15.38
CA LEU A 193 12.41 0.09 -14.17
C LEU A 193 11.32 0.17 -13.08
N ALA A 194 10.74 1.37 -12.92
CA ALA A 194 9.70 1.66 -11.94
C ALA A 194 8.46 0.74 -12.07
N GLY A 195 8.01 0.45 -13.29
CA GLY A 195 6.86 -0.42 -13.50
C GLY A 195 7.14 -1.86 -13.10
N LYS A 196 8.37 -2.36 -13.32
CA LYS A 196 8.74 -3.72 -12.89
C LYS A 196 8.81 -3.83 -11.36
N GLU A 197 9.31 -2.79 -10.68
CA GLU A 197 9.29 -2.68 -9.22
C GLU A 197 7.85 -2.64 -8.68
N HIS A 198 6.95 -1.95 -9.37
CA HIS A 198 5.52 -1.95 -9.01
C HIS A 198 4.88 -3.33 -9.17
N ILE A 199 5.19 -4.09 -10.23
CA ILE A 199 4.69 -5.46 -10.37
C ILE A 199 5.22 -6.38 -9.26
N ALA A 200 6.48 -6.23 -8.87
CA ALA A 200 7.03 -6.96 -7.74
C ALA A 200 6.33 -6.60 -6.42
N ALA A 201 6.06 -5.32 -6.19
CA ALA A 201 5.29 -4.85 -5.05
C ALA A 201 3.85 -5.42 -5.07
N VAL A 202 3.20 -5.44 -6.24
CA VAL A 202 1.86 -6.03 -6.43
C VAL A 202 1.88 -7.52 -6.04
N LEU A 203 2.82 -8.30 -6.57
CA LEU A 203 2.95 -9.73 -6.27
C LEU A 203 3.17 -9.98 -4.77
N ALA A 204 4.09 -9.25 -4.15
CA ALA A 204 4.36 -9.38 -2.72
C ALA A 204 3.12 -9.04 -1.87
N MET A 205 2.38 -8.00 -2.26
CA MET A 205 1.17 -7.61 -1.54
C MET A 205 0.02 -8.59 -1.72
N LEU A 206 -0.13 -9.21 -2.90
CA LEU A 206 -1.11 -10.28 -3.10
C LEU A 206 -0.80 -11.48 -2.20
N LEU A 207 0.48 -11.89 -2.10
CA LEU A 207 0.90 -12.95 -1.18
C LEU A 207 0.63 -12.59 0.28
N LEU A 208 0.91 -11.35 0.68
CA LEU A 208 0.64 -10.85 2.02
C LEU A 208 -0.86 -10.83 2.34
N CYS A 209 -1.70 -10.43 1.37
CA CYS A 209 -3.16 -10.48 1.49
C CYS A 209 -3.68 -11.90 1.67
N LEU A 210 -3.19 -12.85 0.87
CA LEU A 210 -3.55 -14.26 0.97
C LEU A 210 -3.12 -14.86 2.32
N GLY A 211 -1.92 -14.50 2.80
CA GLY A 211 -1.42 -14.90 4.11
C GLY A 211 -2.28 -14.36 5.26
N ASP A 212 -2.64 -13.07 5.26
CA ASP A 212 -3.51 -12.47 6.27
C ASP A 212 -4.90 -13.12 6.27
N GLU A 213 -5.48 -13.35 5.09
CA GLU A 213 -6.77 -14.05 4.95
C GLU A 213 -6.70 -15.48 5.49
N ALA A 214 -5.68 -16.25 5.13
CA ALA A 214 -5.48 -17.61 5.62
C ALA A 214 -5.28 -17.65 7.14
N TRP A 215 -4.51 -16.71 7.69
CA TRP A 215 -4.29 -16.57 9.12
C TRP A 215 -5.57 -16.22 9.88
N ARG A 216 -6.37 -15.28 9.37
CA ARG A 216 -7.68 -14.92 9.94
C ARG A 216 -8.64 -16.10 9.94
N ARG A 217 -8.68 -16.88 8.86
CA ARG A 217 -9.51 -18.08 8.77
C ARG A 217 -9.10 -19.14 9.79
N ARG A 218 -7.81 -19.32 10.04
CA ARG A 218 -7.30 -20.23 11.08
C ARG A 218 -7.61 -19.75 12.49
N LYS A 219 -7.64 -18.43 12.72
CA LYS A 219 -7.95 -17.82 14.03
C LYS A 219 -9.44 -17.62 14.29
N ALA A 220 -10.30 -17.73 13.28
CA ALA A 220 -11.74 -17.70 13.49
C ALA A 220 -12.10 -18.90 14.38
N PRO A 221 -12.61 -18.69 15.61
CA PRO A 221 -13.07 -19.80 16.44
C PRO A 221 -14.11 -20.56 15.63
N GLN A 222 -13.99 -21.89 15.56
CA GLN A 222 -15.12 -22.74 15.16
C GLN A 222 -16.27 -22.35 16.08
N GLN A 223 -17.23 -21.57 15.58
CA GLN A 223 -18.45 -21.32 16.33
C GLN A 223 -19.08 -22.69 16.57
N PRO A 224 -19.32 -23.09 17.83
CA PRO A 224 -20.11 -24.28 18.11
C PRO A 224 -21.44 -24.10 17.39
N HIS A 225 -21.76 -25.05 16.51
CA HIS A 225 -23.04 -25.12 15.83
C HIS A 225 -24.14 -24.97 16.90
N PRO A 226 -25.06 -23.99 16.81
CA PRO A 226 -26.18 -23.95 17.73
C PRO A 226 -27.02 -25.19 17.43
N GLN A 227 -26.95 -26.20 18.29
CA GLN A 227 -27.86 -27.33 18.23
C GLN A 227 -29.29 -26.78 18.32
N ARG A 228 -29.96 -26.85 17.18
CA ARG A 228 -31.36 -26.49 17.00
C ARG A 228 -32.18 -27.68 17.50
N GLY A 229 -32.70 -27.58 18.72
CA GLY A 229 -33.66 -28.52 19.32
C GLY A 229 -33.33 -28.71 20.80
N GLN A 230 -34.20 -28.48 21.78
CA GLN A 230 -35.66 -28.56 21.81
C GLN A 230 -36.19 -27.44 22.72
N ARG A 231 -37.04 -26.56 22.17
CA ARG A 231 -38.06 -25.89 22.98
C ARG A 231 -39.25 -26.85 23.05
N SER A 232 -39.23 -27.74 24.04
CA SER A 232 -40.45 -28.47 24.39
C SER A 232 -41.25 -27.58 25.32
N GLY A 233 -42.23 -26.88 24.76
CA GLY A 233 -43.27 -26.20 25.52
C GLY A 233 -44.20 -27.26 26.10
N ALA A 234 -44.09 -27.53 27.40
CA ALA A 234 -45.14 -28.18 28.17
C ALA A 234 -45.71 -27.13 29.14
N PRO A 235 -47.03 -26.90 29.16
CA PRO A 235 -47.65 -26.08 30.19
C PRO A 235 -47.66 -26.87 31.49
N ALA A 236 -47.12 -26.31 32.57
CA ALA A 236 -47.29 -26.86 33.91
C ALA A 236 -48.75 -26.64 34.33
N THR A 237 -49.57 -27.68 34.20
CA THR A 237 -50.88 -27.77 34.83
C THR A 237 -50.72 -27.99 36.34
N ARG A 238 -51.60 -27.34 37.10
CA ARG A 238 -51.71 -27.30 38.57
C ARG A 238 -51.69 -28.67 39.27
N SER A 239 -51.16 -28.65 40.49
CA SER A 239 -51.76 -29.26 41.69
C SER A 239 -51.33 -28.46 42.90
#